data_AF-A0A2G9Y0W2-F1
#
_entry.id   AF-A0A2G9Y0W2-F1
#
_cell.length_a   1.000
_cell.length_b   1.000
_cell.length_c   1.000
_cell.angle_alpha   90.00
_cell.angle_beta   90.00
_cell.angle_gamma   90.00
#
_symmetry.space_group_name_H-M   'P 1'
#
loop_
_entity.id
_entity.type
_entity.pdbx_description
1 polymer ?
#
loop_
_entity_poly.entity_id
_entity_poly.type
_entity_poly.pdbx_seq_one_letter_code
_entity_poly.pdbx_strand_id
1 'polypeptide(L)'
;MSPDKVSVRAVSEVGESNEELDCKYDGEEFDVGYNITYLSEILSRIETEDVKLLLKDGVHAGIFLPEKQAEGEEIIYLLMPVVL
;
A
#
# COMPACT_ATOMS: atom_id res chain seq x y z
N MET A 1 -2.03 -7.34 -15.82
CA MET A 1 -0.66 -7.56 -15.31
C MET A 1 -0.50 -9.01 -14.86
N SER A 2 0.71 -9.54 -14.63
CA SER A 2 0.83 -10.80 -13.88
C SER A 2 0.23 -10.59 -12.48
N PRO A 3 -0.48 -11.58 -11.90
CA PRO A 3 -1.13 -11.44 -10.59
C PRO A 3 -0.15 -11.24 -9.42
N ASP A 4 1.17 -11.21 -9.67
CA ASP A 4 2.20 -11.11 -8.64
C ASP A 4 2.99 -9.78 -8.73
N LYS A 5 2.40 -8.73 -9.30
CA LYS A 5 3.06 -7.43 -9.44
C LYS A 5 2.17 -6.27 -9.03
N VAL A 6 2.77 -5.30 -8.35
CA VAL A 6 2.18 -3.98 -8.10
C VAL A 6 3.00 -2.92 -8.83
N SER A 7 2.32 -2.01 -9.53
CA SER A 7 2.95 -0.85 -10.15
C SER A 7 2.81 0.35 -9.22
N VAL A 8 3.93 0.96 -8.85
CA VAL A 8 3.96 2.17 -8.03
C VAL A 8 4.34 3.35 -8.92
N ARG A 9 3.43 4.31 -9.04
CA ARG A 9 3.63 5.53 -9.82
C ARG A 9 3.67 6.76 -8.91
N ALA A 10 4.65 7.64 -9.15
CA ALA A 10 4.74 8.94 -8.52
C ALA A 10 4.83 10.03 -9.60
N VAL A 11 4.05 11.10 -9.44
CA VAL A 11 4.04 12.25 -10.36
C VAL A 11 4.28 13.53 -9.56
N SER A 12 5.20 14.37 -10.04
CA SER A 12 5.57 15.65 -9.44
C SER A 12 5.79 16.72 -10.51
N GLU A 13 5.99 17.97 -10.10
CA GLU A 13 6.28 19.09 -11.02
C GLU A 13 7.57 18.89 -11.85
N VAL A 14 8.50 18.07 -11.35
CA VAL A 14 9.82 17.82 -11.96
C VAL A 14 9.88 16.51 -12.77
N GLY A 15 8.81 15.72 -12.78
CA GLY A 15 8.73 14.50 -13.59
C GLY A 15 7.85 13.40 -13.01
N GLU A 16 7.81 12.27 -13.72
CA GLU A 16 7.12 11.04 -13.34
C GLU A 16 8.12 9.89 -13.11
N SER A 17 7.81 9.03 -12.16
CA SER A 17 8.50 7.76 -11.93
C SER A 17 7.48 6.63 -11.88
N ASN A 18 7.85 5.47 -12.41
CA ASN A 18 7.06 4.25 -12.34
C ASN A 18 7.98 3.07 -12.04
N GLU A 19 7.66 2.33 -10.99
CA GLU A 19 8.38 1.13 -10.57
C GLU A 19 7.41 -0.05 -10.50
N GLU A 20 7.88 -1.22 -10.93
CA GLU A 20 7.17 -2.49 -10.72
C GLU A 20 7.82 -3.23 -9.55
N LEU A 21 7.01 -3.61 -8.57
CA LEU A 21 7.44 -4.41 -7.43
C LEU A 21 6.74 -5.76 -7.47
N ASP A 22 7.48 -6.82 -7.11
CA ASP A 22 6.89 -8.14 -6.93
C ASP A 22 6.01 -8.13 -5.68
N CYS A 23 4.83 -8.73 -5.77
CA CYS A 23 3.90 -8.87 -4.65
C CYS A 23 3.10 -10.17 -4.79
N LYS A 24 2.30 -10.50 -3.77
CA LYS A 24 1.26 -11.53 -3.90
C LYS A 24 -0.08 -10.80 -3.95
N TYR A 25 -0.79 -10.89 -5.08
CA TYR A 25 -2.06 -10.20 -5.24
C TYR A 25 -3.18 -11.17 -5.64
N ASP A 26 -4.26 -11.15 -4.87
CA ASP A 26 -5.43 -12.02 -5.05
C ASP A 26 -6.68 -11.13 -5.05
N GLY A 27 -6.90 -10.42 -6.17
CA GLY A 27 -7.98 -9.45 -6.32
C GLY A 27 -8.14 -8.96 -7.76
N GLU A 28 -9.12 -8.08 -7.99
CA GLU A 28 -9.33 -7.43 -9.28
C GLU A 28 -8.35 -6.27 -9.49
N GLU A 29 -7.97 -5.98 -10.74
CA GLU A 29 -7.06 -4.86 -11.04
C GLU A 29 -7.76 -3.51 -10.76
N PHE A 30 -7.14 -2.63 -9.96
CA PHE A 30 -7.61 -1.27 -9.73
C PHE A 30 -6.44 -0.33 -9.37
N ASP A 31 -6.69 0.98 -9.55
CA ASP A 31 -5.76 2.04 -9.15
C ASP A 31 -6.22 2.71 -7.85
N VAL A 32 -5.26 3.08 -7.00
CA VAL A 32 -5.52 3.83 -5.76
C VAL A 32 -4.40 4.85 -5.51
N GLY A 33 -4.80 6.07 -5.16
CA GLY A 33 -3.87 7.12 -4.75
C GLY A 33 -3.75 7.22 -3.24
N TYR A 34 -2.55 7.49 -2.74
CA TYR A 34 -2.32 7.82 -1.33
C TYR A 34 -1.46 9.07 -1.18
N ASN A 35 -1.70 9.83 -0.10
CA ASN A 35 -0.78 10.87 0.30
C ASN A 35 0.53 10.23 0.81
N ILE A 36 1.64 10.52 0.13
CA ILE A 36 2.93 9.87 0.40
C ILE A 36 3.46 10.15 1.82
N THR A 37 3.16 11.31 2.40
CA THR A 37 3.58 11.65 3.76
C THR A 37 2.97 10.68 4.77
N TYR A 38 1.66 10.44 4.68
CA TYR A 38 0.97 9.54 5.60
C TYR A 38 1.33 8.08 5.34
N LEU A 39 1.42 7.68 4.07
CA LEU A 39 1.81 6.30 3.72
C LEU A 39 3.23 5.99 4.22
N SER A 40 4.20 6.88 4.00
CA SER A 40 5.58 6.69 4.47
C SER A 40 5.65 6.64 5.99
N GLU A 41 4.85 7.46 6.67
CA GLU A 41 4.77 7.46 8.13
C GLU A 41 4.24 6.13 8.68
N ILE A 42 3.22 5.55 8.04
CA ILE A 42 2.69 4.23 8.39
C ILE A 42 3.74 3.15 8.13
N LEU A 43 4.32 3.11 6.92
CA LEU A 43 5.29 2.09 6.54
C LEU A 43 6.53 2.11 7.45
N SER A 44 6.99 3.29 7.87
CA SER A 44 8.13 3.43 8.79
C SER A 44 7.89 2.88 10.20
N ARG A 45 6.63 2.67 10.61
CA ARG A 45 6.26 2.07 11.90
C ARG A 45 6.05 0.57 11.83
N ILE A 46 6.03 -0.01 10.63
CA ILE A 46 5.90 -1.45 10.44
C ILE A 46 7.30 -2.06 10.58
N GLU A 47 7.48 -2.92 11.57
CA GLU A 47 8.78 -3.50 11.90
C GLU A 47 9.11 -4.79 11.11
N THR A 48 8.18 -5.26 10.27
CA THR A 48 8.38 -6.42 9.40
C THR A 48 8.94 -6.02 8.04
N GLU A 49 9.70 -6.91 7.41
CA GLU A 49 10.22 -6.69 6.04
C GLU A 49 9.09 -6.56 5.02
N ASP A 50 8.06 -7.41 5.16
CA ASP A 50 6.88 -7.41 4.30
C ASP A 50 5.68 -6.73 4.99
N VAL A 51 4.87 -6.04 4.20
CA VAL A 51 3.61 -5.39 4.62
C VAL A 51 2.43 -6.04 3.92
N LYS A 52 1.36 -6.31 4.65
CA LYS A 52 0.10 -6.80 4.09
C LYS A 52 -0.89 -5.65 3.93
N LEU A 53 -1.37 -5.47 2.70
CA LEU A 53 -2.40 -4.50 2.36
C LEU A 53 -3.74 -5.23 2.20
N LEU A 54 -4.76 -4.77 2.91
CA LEU A 54 -6.15 -5.19 2.67
C LEU A 54 -6.88 -4.03 2.00
N LEU A 55 -7.15 -4.22 0.71
CA LEU A 55 -7.77 -3.20 -0.13
C LEU A 55 -9.09 -3.75 -0.69
N LYS A 56 -10.09 -2.87 -0.76
CA LYS A 56 -11.38 -3.20 -1.35
C LYS A 56 -11.49 -2.67 -2.78
N ASP A 57 -11.16 -1.39 -2.96
CA ASP A 57 -11.16 -0.67 -4.23
C ASP A 57 -10.39 0.66 -4.04
N GLY A 58 -10.34 1.50 -5.07
CA GLY A 58 -9.61 2.77 -5.07
C GLY A 58 -10.25 3.93 -4.29
N VAL A 59 -11.43 3.75 -3.68
CA VAL A 59 -12.15 4.83 -2.99
C VAL A 59 -12.43 4.55 -1.51
N HIS A 60 -12.30 3.29 -1.06
CA HIS A 60 -12.40 2.94 0.35
C HIS A 60 -11.03 2.96 1.03
N ALA A 61 -11.05 3.08 2.37
CA ALA A 61 -9.84 3.04 3.18
C ALA A 61 -9.02 1.78 2.92
N GLY A 62 -7.71 1.96 2.76
CA GLY A 62 -6.75 0.87 2.78
C GLY A 62 -6.34 0.52 4.20
N ILE A 63 -6.19 -0.77 4.47
CA ILE A 63 -5.65 -1.25 5.74
C ILE A 63 -4.24 -1.77 5.50
N PHE A 64 -3.30 -1.33 6.34
CA PHE A 64 -1.89 -1.67 6.29
C PHE A 64 -1.52 -2.32 7.62
N LEU A 65 -0.93 -3.51 7.55
CA LEU A 65 -0.50 -4.24 8.73
C LEU A 65 0.82 -4.99 8.48
N PRO A 66 1.65 -5.18 9.52
CA PRO A 66 2.78 -6.10 9.47
C PRO A 66 2.38 -7.48 8.95
N GLU A 67 3.19 -8.12 8.11
CA GLU A 67 2.90 -9.49 7.64
C GLU A 67 2.79 -10.47 8.82
N LYS A 68 3.63 -10.26 9.85
CA LYS A 68 3.63 -11.02 11.09
C LYS A 68 3.36 -10.10 12.28
N GLN A 69 2.35 -10.44 13.06
CA GLN A 69 2.00 -9.76 14.31
C GLN A 69 2.73 -10.41 15.50
N ALA A 70 3.06 -9.61 16.52
CA ALA A 70 3.61 -10.12 17.77
C ALA A 70 2.51 -10.82 18.60
N GLU A 71 2.92 -11.76 19.48
CA GLU A 71 1.96 -12.45 20.33
C GLU A 71 1.31 -11.49 21.33
N GLY A 72 -0.02 -11.45 21.36
CA GLY A 72 -0.78 -10.53 22.22
C GLY A 72 -0.92 -9.11 21.69
N GLU A 73 -0.50 -8.85 20.45
CA GLU A 73 -0.59 -7.53 19.81
C GLU A 73 -1.26 -7.64 18.42
N GLU A 74 -2.09 -6.64 18.09
CA GLU A 74 -2.72 -6.50 16.77
C GLU A 74 -2.59 -5.05 16.32
N ILE A 75 -1.62 -4.80 15.43
CA ILE A 75 -1.36 -3.48 14.84
C ILE A 75 -2.08 -3.37 13.51
N ILE A 76 -2.93 -2.36 13.41
CA ILE A 76 -3.69 -2.01 12.21
C ILE A 76 -3.55 -0.52 11.94
N TYR A 77 -3.10 -0.17 10.75
CA TYR A 77 -3.13 1.20 10.25
C TYR A 77 -4.22 1.35 9.20
N LEU A 78 -5.01 2.41 9.31
CA LEU A 78 -6.05 2.76 8.34
C LEU A 78 -5.67 4.07 7.66
N LEU A 79 -5.65 4.06 6.33
CA LEU A 79 -5.39 5.27 5.53
C LEU A 79 -6.47 5.45 4.46
N MET A 80 -7.05 6.64 4.42
CA MET A 80 -7.99 7.03 3.37
C MET A 80 -7.25 7.28 2.06
N PRO A 81 -7.77 6.80 0.93
CA PRO A 81 -7.20 7.12 -0.38
C PRO A 81 -7.46 8.57 -0.76
N VAL A 82 -6.63 9.09 -1.64
CA VAL A 82 -6.91 10.34 -2.37
C VAL A 82 -7.49 9.99 -3.73
N VAL A 83 -8.44 10.80 -4.18
CA VAL A 83 -8.97 10.67 -5.55
C VAL A 83 -7.85 11.08 -6.52
N LEU A 84 -7.52 10.18 -7.44
CA LEU A 84 -6.58 10.42 -8.53
C LEU A 84 -7.13 11.43 -9.55
#